data_AF-A0A3D0PRU2-F1
#
_entry.id   AF-A0A3D0PRU2-F1
#
_cell.length_a   1.000
_cell.length_b   1.000
_cell.length_c   1.000
_cell.angle_alpha   90.00
_cell.angle_beta   90.00
_cell.angle_gamma   90.00
#
_symmetry.space_group_name_H-M   'P 1'
#
loop_
_entity.id
_entity.type
_entity.pdbx_description
1 polymer ?
#
loop_
_entity_poly.entity_id
_entity_poly.type
_entity_poly.pdbx_seq_one_letter_code
_entity_poly.pdbx_strand_id
1 'polypeptide(L)' 'MAFESLTDKLSAAFRRLKSKGKLTEGDVKAAMREVRLALLEADV' A
#
# COMPACT_ATOMS: atom_id res chain seq x y z
N MET A 1 3.19 -10.52 13.84
CA MET A 1 2.32 -9.57 14.60
C MET A 1 1.49 -8.72 13.62
N ALA A 2 0.36 -8.12 14.03
CA ALA A 2 -0.49 -7.30 13.14
C ALA A 2 0.30 -6.17 12.44
N PHE A 3 1.21 -5.53 13.19
CA PHE A 3 2.12 -4.49 12.71
C PHE A 3 3.12 -4.96 11.63
N GLU A 4 3.64 -6.19 11.74
CA GLU A 4 4.52 -6.77 10.71
C GLU A 4 3.74 -7.01 9.41
N SER A 5 2.50 -7.52 9.51
CA SER A 5 1.66 -7.74 8.32
C SER A 5 1.29 -6.43 7.61
N LEU A 6 1.07 -5.35 8.37
CA LEU A 6 0.84 -4.01 7.84
C LEU A 6 2.10 -3.46 7.15
N THR A 7 3.26 -3.66 7.78
CA THR A 7 4.57 -3.25 7.24
C THR A 7 4.87 -3.94 5.91
N ASP A 8 4.55 -5.22 5.79
CA ASP A 8 4.73 -5.98 4.55
C ASP A 8 3.80 -5.50 3.44
N LYS A 9 2.51 -5.27 3.74
CA LYS A 9 1.52 -4.75 2.77
C LYS A 9 1.91 -3.36 2.27
N LEU A 10 2.32 -2.47 3.16
CA LEU A 10 2.81 -1.13 2.80
C LEU A 10 4.07 -1.21 1.94
N SER A 11 5.03 -2.04 2.33
CA SER A 11 6.29 -2.22 1.59
C SER A 11 6.05 -2.75 0.18
N ALA A 12 5.09 -3.66 0.01
CA ALA A 12 4.68 -4.18 -1.29
C ALA A 12 4.03 -3.11 -2.18
N ALA A 13 3.10 -2.31 -1.62
CA ALA A 13 2.47 -1.20 -2.32
C ALA A 13 3.50 -0.17 -2.80
N PHE A 14 4.45 0.21 -1.94
CA PHE A 14 5.52 1.14 -2.31
C PHE A 14 6.51 0.54 -3.31
N ARG A 15 6.78 -0.77 -3.28
CA ARG A 15 7.60 -1.44 -4.31
C ARG A 15 6.95 -1.35 -5.68
N ARG A 16 5.64 -1.62 -5.78
CA ARG A 16 4.86 -1.49 -7.01
C ARG A 16 4.86 -0.08 -7.57
N LEU A 17 4.72 0.93 -6.70
CA LEU A 17 4.79 2.33 -7.11
C LEU A 17 6.19 2.69 -7.61
N LYS A 18 7.24 2.29 -6.91
CA LYS A 18 8.63 2.58 -7.29
C LYS A 18 9.05 1.89 -8.60
N SER A 19 8.48 0.73 -8.95
CA SER A 19 8.88 -0.01 -10.15
C SER A 19 8.29 0.53 -11.46
N LYS A 20 7.31 1.44 -11.43
CA LYS A 20 6.63 1.92 -12.64
C LYS A 20 7.37 3.00 -13.42
N GLY A 21 8.40 3.62 -12.87
CA GLY A 21 9.20 4.68 -13.53
C GLY A 21 8.48 6.02 -13.71
N LYS A 22 7.17 6.02 -14.01
CA LYS A 22 6.29 7.18 -13.99
C LYS A 22 4.96 6.80 -13.33
N LEU A 23 4.56 7.55 -12.31
CA LEU A 23 3.30 7.33 -11.60
C LEU A 23 2.18 8.11 -12.27
N THR A 24 1.04 7.46 -12.48
CA THR A 24 -0.20 8.11 -12.89
C THR A 24 -1.11 8.34 -11.68
N GLU A 25 -2.07 9.25 -11.80
CA GLU A 25 -3.11 9.42 -10.76
C GLU A 25 -3.85 8.10 -10.46
N GLY A 26 -4.08 7.27 -11.47
CA GLY A 26 -4.70 5.95 -11.30
C GLY A 26 -3.89 5.04 -10.38
N ASP A 27 -2.57 5.05 -10.52
CA ASP A 27 -1.66 4.24 -9.69
C ASP A 27 -1.68 4.69 -8.23
N VAL A 28 -1.64 6.00 -8.01
CA VAL A 28 -1.71 6.58 -6.66
C VAL A 28 -3.05 6.28 -6.01
N LYS A 29 -4.15 6.42 -6.75
CA LYS A 29 -5.51 6.16 -6.24
C LYS A 29 -5.71 4.69 -5.88
N ALA A 30 -5.17 3.78 -6.69
CA ALA A 30 -5.20 2.34 -6.41
C ALA A 30 -4.39 1.99 -5.15
N ALA A 31 -3.15 2.49 -5.04
CA ALA A 31 -2.32 2.26 -3.86
C ALA A 31 -2.95 2.84 -2.58
N MET A 32 -3.52 4.04 -2.65
CA MET A 32 -4.21 4.65 -1.50
C MET A 32 -5.43 3.84 -1.03
N ARG A 33 -6.09 3.10 -1.92
CA ARG A 33 -7.19 2.20 -1.58
C ARG A 33 -6.69 0.95 -0.86
N GLU A 34 -5.60 0.34 -1.35
CA GLU A 34 -4.93 -0.79 -0.67
C GLU A 34 -4.45 -0.40 0.73
N VAL A 35 -3.84 0.78 0.88
CA VAL A 35 -3.40 1.29 2.19
C VAL A 35 -4.57 1.45 3.15
N ARG A 36 -5.71 2.00 2.70
CA ARG A 36 -6.91 2.17 3.52
C ARG A 36 -7.48 0.83 4.01
N LEU A 37 -7.50 -0.18 3.14
CA LEU A 37 -7.94 -1.52 3.50
C LEU A 37 -6.99 -2.18 4.51
N ALA A 38 -5.68 -2.05 4.28
CA ALA A 38 -4.68 -2.61 5.19
C ALA A 38 -4.75 -1.99 6.60
N LEU A 39 -5.07 -0.69 6.71
CA LEU A 39 -5.29 -0.03 7.99
C LEU A 39 -6.58 -0.52 8.68
N LEU A 40 -7.68 -0.68 7.94
CA LEU A 40 -8.93 -1.25 8.47
C LEU A 40 -8.76 -2.68 8.98
N GLU A 41 -7.98 -3.51 8.31
CA GLU A 41 -7.73 -4.90 8.71
C GLU A 41 -6.78 -5.03 9.91
N ALA A 42 -5.97 -4.01 10.19
CA ALA A 42 -4.99 -4.03 11.26
C ALA A 42 -5.56 -3.55 12.61
N ASP A 43 -6.85 -3.17 12.67
CA ASP A 43 -7.51 -2.61 13.87
C ASP A 43 -6.68 -1.48 14.51
N VAL A 44 -6.15 -0.57 13.68
CA VAL A 44 -5.59 0.72 14.15
C VAL A 44 -6.69 1.71 14.50
#